data_AF-A0A7L1C3L7-F1
#
_entry.id   AF-A0A7L1C3L7-F1
#
_cell.length_a   1.000
_cell.length_b   1.000
_cell.length_c   1.000
_cell.angle_alpha   90.00
_cell.angle_beta   90.00
_cell.angle_gamma   90.00
#
_symmetry.space_group_name_H-M   'P 1'
#
loop_
_entity.id
_entity.type
_entity.pdbx_description
1 polymer ?
#
loop_
_entity_poly.entity_id
_entity_poly.type
_entity_poly.pdbx_seq_one_letter_code
_entity_poly.pdbx_strand_id
1 'polypeptide(L)'
;QDQQLRAVQEENELQRQKLQEEVAGYREQSKQHSLTILALGDRLLEATQQQKVLEEEKAALVEKMEEQVVWPHHRVTPGDQKSGFPVAVRSALIFPRKLQEELAVAQAMLLEKRAVISRLSRELSETRARMSDMRGELSEEQKVELEHSQRQLKHREQEVNQLREKLSEMSSLVEEKDRALKAAAEELRYTLTEPKASQMPLCVSPAADGVEGSPQSLRHMQSEQEAVFFQEPPSDLAELGAKCRGHRHEEVIQRQKEGLAELRERVKMLEKRQCSGAVKSSSEPLVVRMKDFAEKIVQQRGLELEPAPVPKVGSMGLSLSLQVPDHVPNGGSFRITNSTVSLEMAEATDLGEKMYLDVIGALGSLVEMKELSGMQPLQHLPQERRAEVGLQRKKALELLYKKIRNLQVHLEKKEKMLKDYEGSVEQLRQSQASLQKCQEDMSSLEDEAHREAEEKALLREALQRMQLQLEQEKRLRQAAKRHKV
;
A
#
# COMPACT_ATOMS: atom_id res chain seq x y z
N GLN A 1 -24.71 29.15 -38.71
CA GLN A 1 -24.61 28.91 -37.25
C GLN A 1 -25.11 27.51 -36.89
N ASP A 2 -26.30 27.09 -37.33
CA ASP A 2 -26.85 25.74 -37.03
C ASP A 2 -26.06 24.54 -37.59
N GLN A 3 -25.31 24.71 -38.69
CA GLN A 3 -24.45 23.65 -39.23
C GLN A 3 -23.15 23.48 -38.41
N GLN A 4 -22.60 24.57 -37.87
CA GLN A 4 -21.41 24.52 -37.00
C GLN A 4 -21.75 23.94 -35.63
N LEU A 5 -22.93 24.27 -35.08
CA LEU A 5 -23.42 23.67 -33.84
C LEU A 5 -23.65 22.16 -33.97
N ARG A 6 -24.20 21.70 -35.10
CA ARG A 6 -24.38 20.27 -35.38
C ARG A 6 -23.04 19.53 -35.50
N ALA A 7 -22.07 20.08 -36.23
CA ALA A 7 -20.75 19.46 -36.35
C ALA A 7 -20.04 19.33 -35.00
N VAL A 8 -20.14 20.34 -34.13
CA VAL A 8 -19.57 20.28 -32.77
C VAL A 8 -20.30 19.26 -31.89
N GLN A 9 -21.63 19.11 -32.03
CA GLN A 9 -22.38 18.07 -31.34
C GLN A 9 -21.99 16.67 -31.79
N GLU A 10 -21.90 16.44 -33.10
CA GLU A 10 -21.48 15.15 -33.68
C GLU A 10 -20.05 14.77 -33.25
N GLU A 11 -19.13 15.75 -33.21
CA GLU A 11 -17.76 15.53 -32.72
C GLU A 11 -17.73 15.19 -31.22
N ASN A 12 -18.55 15.86 -30.40
CA ASN A 12 -18.66 15.55 -28.97
C ASN A 12 -19.23 14.14 -28.74
N GLU A 13 -20.25 13.75 -29.51
CA GLU A 13 -20.84 12.41 -29.44
C GLU A 13 -19.82 11.34 -29.85
N LEU A 14 -19.03 11.58 -30.90
CA LEU A 14 -17.97 10.68 -31.33
C LEU A 14 -16.87 10.54 -30.26
N GLN A 15 -16.45 11.65 -29.65
CA GLN A 15 -15.48 11.63 -28.54
C GLN A 15 -16.02 10.85 -27.34
N ARG A 16 -17.30 11.04 -27.02
CA ARG A 16 -17.97 10.32 -25.93
C ARG A 16 -18.05 8.81 -26.20
N GLN A 17 -18.30 8.41 -27.44
CA GLN A 17 -18.30 6.99 -27.84
C GLN A 17 -16.90 6.38 -27.72
N LYS A 18 -15.85 7.06 -28.20
CA LYS A 18 -14.46 6.60 -28.06
C LYS A 18 -14.05 6.43 -26.60
N LEU A 19 -14.37 7.41 -25.75
CA LEU A 19 -14.10 7.31 -24.31
C LEU A 19 -14.87 6.16 -23.66
N GLN A 20 -16.11 5.89 -24.08
CA GLN A 20 -16.86 4.73 -23.60
C GLN A 20 -16.22 3.39 -24.00
N GLU A 21 -15.71 3.29 -25.22
CA GLU A 21 -14.99 2.11 -25.70
C GLU A 21 -13.68 1.89 -24.94
N GLU A 22 -12.90 2.94 -24.70
CA GLU A 22 -11.67 2.89 -23.90
C GLU A 22 -11.97 2.46 -22.46
N VAL A 23 -12.98 3.05 -21.82
CA VAL A 23 -13.41 2.67 -20.47
C VAL A 23 -13.88 1.21 -20.42
N ALA A 24 -14.59 0.73 -21.45
CA ALA A 24 -14.99 -0.68 -21.54
C ALA A 24 -13.76 -1.60 -21.68
N GLY A 25 -12.77 -1.21 -22.47
CA GLY A 25 -11.49 -1.92 -22.60
C GLY A 25 -10.74 -2.03 -21.29
N TYR A 26 -10.59 -0.92 -20.55
CA TYR A 26 -9.94 -0.92 -19.25
C TYR A 26 -10.71 -1.73 -18.19
N ARG A 27 -12.04 -1.71 -18.23
CA ARG A 27 -12.87 -2.54 -17.34
C ARG A 27 -12.64 -4.03 -17.62
N GLU A 28 -12.60 -4.43 -18.88
CA GLU A 28 -12.34 -5.82 -19.25
C GLU A 28 -10.91 -6.23 -18.88
N GLN A 29 -9.91 -5.37 -19.11
CA GLN A 29 -8.53 -5.64 -18.68
C GLN A 29 -8.44 -5.81 -17.15
N SER A 30 -9.09 -4.93 -16.39
CA SER A 30 -9.15 -5.02 -14.93
C SER A 30 -9.78 -6.34 -14.49
N LYS A 31 -10.89 -6.75 -15.13
CA LYS A 31 -11.55 -8.03 -14.89
C LYS A 31 -10.63 -9.22 -15.20
N GLN A 32 -9.92 -9.20 -16.33
CA GLN A 32 -8.97 -10.26 -16.69
C GLN A 32 -7.80 -10.34 -15.70
N HIS A 33 -7.30 -9.21 -15.21
CA HIS A 33 -6.28 -9.18 -14.16
C HIS A 33 -6.81 -9.75 -12.84
N SER A 34 -8.03 -9.37 -12.43
CA SER A 34 -8.67 -9.94 -11.23
C SER A 34 -8.81 -11.46 -11.33
N LEU A 35 -9.27 -11.98 -12.47
CA LEU A 35 -9.37 -13.41 -12.71
C LEU A 35 -8.01 -14.11 -12.66
N THR A 36 -6.97 -13.51 -13.24
CA THR A 36 -5.61 -14.03 -13.20
C THR A 36 -5.08 -14.09 -11.77
N ILE A 37 -5.32 -13.05 -10.97
CA ILE A 37 -4.93 -13.01 -9.55
C ILE A 37 -5.63 -14.11 -8.76
N LEU A 38 -6.92 -14.34 -8.98
CA LEU A 38 -7.66 -15.42 -8.34
C LEU A 38 -7.07 -16.79 -8.72
N ALA A 39 -6.86 -17.05 -10.01
CA ALA A 39 -6.26 -18.30 -10.47
C ALA A 39 -4.85 -18.54 -9.91
N LEU A 40 -4.04 -17.48 -9.77
CA LEU A 40 -2.74 -17.57 -9.11
C LEU A 40 -2.87 -17.81 -7.60
N GLY A 41 -3.88 -17.21 -6.96
CA GLY A 41 -4.22 -17.44 -5.56
C GLY A 41 -4.62 -18.89 -5.27
N ASP A 42 -5.48 -19.46 -6.12
CA ASP A 42 -5.93 -20.85 -6.00
C ASP A 42 -4.75 -21.82 -6.16
N ARG A 43 -3.91 -21.61 -7.17
CA ARG A 43 -2.68 -22.41 -7.36
C ARG A 43 -1.71 -22.30 -6.19
N LEU A 44 -1.61 -21.14 -5.56
CA LEU A 44 -0.78 -20.94 -4.37
C LEU A 44 -1.36 -21.71 -3.18
N LEU A 45 -2.68 -21.68 -3.00
CA LEU A 45 -3.38 -22.43 -1.96
C LEU A 45 -3.16 -23.94 -2.12
N GLU A 46 -3.36 -24.46 -3.33
CA GLU A 46 -3.11 -25.87 -3.68
C GLU A 46 -1.67 -26.28 -3.39
N ALA A 47 -0.69 -25.47 -3.82
CA ALA A 47 0.73 -25.74 -3.56
C ALA A 47 1.06 -25.72 -2.06
N THR A 48 0.44 -24.84 -1.29
CA THR A 48 0.62 -24.75 0.17
C THR A 48 0.02 -25.98 0.86
N GLN A 49 -1.15 -26.43 0.40
CA GLN A 49 -1.79 -27.63 0.93
C GLN A 49 -0.96 -28.89 0.62
N GLN A 50 -0.44 -29.02 -0.60
CA GLN A 50 0.49 -30.09 -0.97
C GLN A 50 1.78 -30.04 -0.13
N GLN A 51 2.34 -28.85 0.14
CA GLN A 51 3.50 -28.72 1.02
C GLN A 51 3.19 -29.22 2.43
N LYS A 52 2.02 -28.89 2.98
CA LYS A 52 1.60 -29.34 4.30
C LYS A 52 1.51 -30.87 4.38
N VAL A 53 0.90 -31.51 3.38
CA VAL A 53 0.83 -32.98 3.30
C VAL A 53 2.24 -33.59 3.25
N LEU A 54 3.14 -33.03 2.43
CA LEU A 54 4.53 -33.51 2.36
C LEU A 54 5.32 -33.30 3.67
N GLU A 55 5.04 -32.23 4.42
CA GLU A 55 5.64 -32.00 5.74
C GLU A 55 5.13 -33.01 6.77
N GLU A 56 3.85 -33.36 6.73
CA GLU A 56 3.24 -34.42 7.56
C GLU A 56 3.82 -35.81 7.22
N GLU A 57 3.95 -36.13 5.92
CA GLU A 57 4.59 -37.37 5.45
C GLU A 57 6.06 -37.46 5.87
N LYS A 58 6.81 -36.34 5.74
CA LYS A 58 8.19 -36.26 6.22
C LYS A 58 8.27 -36.52 7.73
N ALA A 59 7.38 -35.93 8.52
CA ALA A 59 7.34 -36.13 9.97
C ALA A 59 7.09 -37.62 10.29
N ALA A 60 6.12 -38.25 9.62
CA ALA A 60 5.83 -39.68 9.78
C ALA A 60 7.00 -40.59 9.37
N LEU A 61 7.77 -40.23 8.34
CA LEU A 61 8.97 -40.98 7.94
C LEU A 61 10.11 -40.82 8.94
N VAL A 62 10.30 -39.62 9.49
CA VAL A 62 11.30 -39.37 10.54
C VAL A 62 10.95 -40.14 11.82
N GLU A 63 9.68 -40.12 12.23
CA GLU A 63 9.18 -40.89 13.37
C GLU A 63 9.42 -42.40 13.18
N LYS A 64 9.12 -42.95 12.00
CA LYS A 64 9.42 -44.36 11.67
C LYS A 64 10.91 -44.69 11.71
N MET A 65 11.79 -43.75 11.34
CA MET A 65 13.24 -43.93 11.46
C MET A 65 13.69 -43.92 12.92
N GLU A 66 13.12 -43.03 13.74
CA GLU A 66 13.42 -42.91 15.17
C GLU A 66 12.90 -44.13 15.97
N GLU A 67 11.69 -44.61 15.67
CA GLU A 67 11.10 -45.82 16.27
C GLU A 67 11.94 -47.08 16.01
N GLN A 68 12.63 -47.19 14.86
CA GLN A 68 13.47 -48.34 14.52
C GLN A 68 14.91 -48.25 15.06
N VAL A 69 15.37 -47.06 15.43
CA VAL A 69 16.67 -46.86 16.10
C VAL A 69 16.57 -47.16 17.61
N VAL A 70 15.35 -47.18 18.17
CA VAL A 70 15.08 -47.37 19.59
C VAL A 70 14.70 -48.86 19.86
N TRP A 71 15.75 -49.68 20.07
CA TRP A 71 15.86 -50.98 20.80
C TRP A 71 15.78 -52.33 20.04
N PRO A 72 16.60 -53.35 20.42
CA PRO A 72 17.12 -53.61 21.79
C PRO A 72 18.65 -53.62 22.00
N HIS A 73 19.14 -52.90 23.04
CA HIS A 73 20.32 -53.36 23.78
C HIS A 73 19.94 -54.64 24.54
N HIS A 74 20.12 -55.78 23.88
CA HIS A 74 20.37 -57.00 24.63
C HIS A 74 21.77 -56.91 25.22
N ARG A 75 21.83 -56.96 26.55
CA ARG A 75 23.04 -57.23 27.33
C ARG A 75 23.68 -58.51 26.79
N VAL A 76 24.71 -58.38 25.96
CA VAL A 76 25.57 -59.50 25.58
C VAL A 76 26.61 -59.66 26.67
N THR A 77 26.42 -60.68 27.50
CA THR A 77 27.44 -61.22 28.40
C THR A 77 28.56 -61.82 27.53
N PRO A 78 29.85 -61.60 27.83
CA PRO A 78 30.93 -62.09 26.98
C PRO A 78 31.18 -63.58 27.22
N GLY A 79 30.75 -64.42 26.26
CA GLY A 79 31.05 -65.84 26.22
C GLY A 79 30.60 -66.43 24.88
N ASP A 80 31.46 -67.21 24.26
CA ASP A 80 31.28 -67.99 23.03
C ASP A 80 31.27 -67.27 21.67
N GLN A 81 32.49 -67.26 21.07
CA GLN A 81 32.66 -67.29 19.62
C GLN A 81 32.26 -68.67 19.09
N LYS A 82 31.26 -68.72 18.22
CA LYS A 82 31.22 -69.65 17.08
C LYS A 82 30.16 -69.27 16.03
N SER A 83 30.67 -69.12 14.81
CA SER A 83 30.07 -69.53 13.53
C SER A 83 28.65 -69.08 13.20
N GLY A 84 28.55 -68.15 12.23
CA GLY A 84 27.38 -67.98 11.38
C GLY A 84 27.02 -66.52 11.17
N PHE A 85 27.62 -65.86 10.17
CA PHE A 85 27.10 -64.59 9.67
C PHE A 85 25.78 -64.85 8.92
N PRO A 86 24.61 -64.32 9.37
CA PRO A 86 23.38 -64.50 8.63
C PRO A 86 23.21 -63.36 7.63
N VAL A 87 22.81 -63.75 6.42
CA VAL A 87 22.36 -62.92 5.29
C VAL A 87 21.29 -61.87 5.66
N ALA A 88 20.72 -61.92 6.87
CA ALA A 88 19.75 -60.98 7.44
C ALA A 88 20.29 -59.54 7.61
N VAL A 89 21.59 -59.33 7.79
CA VAL A 89 22.17 -57.98 7.96
C VAL A 89 22.11 -57.16 6.66
N ARG A 90 22.08 -57.82 5.49
CA ARG A 90 21.97 -57.11 4.21
C ARG A 90 20.57 -56.51 4.01
N SER A 91 19.50 -57.23 4.34
CA SER A 91 18.13 -56.67 4.26
C SER A 91 17.88 -55.56 5.30
N ALA A 92 18.47 -55.68 6.49
CA ALA A 92 18.37 -54.67 7.55
C ALA A 92 19.10 -53.34 7.22
N LEU A 93 20.08 -53.35 6.31
CA LEU A 93 20.81 -52.16 5.87
C LEU A 93 20.26 -51.57 4.55
N ILE A 94 19.60 -52.38 3.72
CA ILE A 94 19.02 -51.93 2.44
C ILE A 94 17.75 -51.09 2.67
N PHE A 95 16.94 -51.41 3.68
CA PHE A 95 15.69 -50.69 3.97
C PHE A 95 15.90 -49.27 4.53
N PRO A 96 16.80 -49.03 5.52
CA PRO A 96 17.13 -47.69 5.98
C PRO A 96 17.72 -46.81 4.86
N ARG A 97 18.50 -47.40 3.95
CA ARG A 97 19.10 -46.68 2.82
C ARG A 97 18.05 -46.21 1.82
N LYS A 98 17.04 -47.03 1.52
CA LYS A 98 15.91 -46.65 0.65
C LYS A 98 15.06 -45.55 1.26
N LEU A 99 14.74 -45.64 2.56
CA LEU A 99 14.03 -44.58 3.28
C LEU A 99 14.83 -43.28 3.34
N GLN A 100 16.15 -43.37 3.49
CA GLN A 100 17.04 -42.20 3.46
C GLN A 100 17.11 -41.56 2.06
N GLU A 101 17.09 -42.36 1.00
CA GLU A 101 17.01 -41.89 -0.39
C GLU A 101 15.65 -41.23 -0.67
N GLU A 102 14.52 -41.83 -0.24
CA GLU A 102 13.18 -41.24 -0.37
C GLU A 102 13.05 -39.92 0.42
N LEU A 103 13.61 -39.87 1.64
CA LEU A 103 13.67 -38.65 2.43
C LEU A 103 14.49 -37.56 1.74
N ALA A 104 15.61 -37.92 1.12
CA ALA A 104 16.43 -36.97 0.36
C ALA A 104 15.68 -36.41 -0.86
N VAL A 105 14.93 -37.26 -1.58
CA VAL A 105 14.09 -36.83 -2.72
C VAL A 105 12.95 -35.92 -2.25
N ALA A 106 12.27 -36.26 -1.16
CA ALA A 106 11.21 -35.42 -0.59
C ALA A 106 11.75 -34.05 -0.11
N GLN A 107 12.94 -34.04 0.50
CA GLN A 107 13.61 -32.79 0.88
C GLN A 107 13.99 -31.94 -0.34
N ALA A 108 14.51 -32.55 -1.41
CA ALA A 108 14.83 -31.85 -2.64
C ALA A 108 13.58 -31.24 -3.29
N MET A 109 12.48 -31.99 -3.38
CA MET A 109 11.20 -31.49 -3.89
C MET A 109 10.63 -30.37 -3.02
N LEU A 110 10.72 -30.47 -1.69
CA LEU A 110 10.30 -29.38 -0.79
C LEU A 110 11.09 -28.09 -1.03
N LEU A 111 12.40 -28.18 -1.26
CA LEU A 111 13.22 -27.02 -1.59
C LEU A 111 12.83 -26.42 -2.94
N GLU A 112 12.55 -27.25 -3.95
CA GLU A 112 12.07 -26.78 -5.25
C GLU A 112 10.71 -26.08 -5.14
N LYS A 113 9.75 -26.67 -4.43
CA LYS A 113 8.43 -26.06 -4.19
C LYS A 113 8.54 -24.76 -3.41
N ARG A 114 9.40 -24.70 -2.39
CA ARG A 114 9.68 -23.46 -1.64
C ARG A 114 10.29 -22.38 -2.53
N ALA A 115 11.13 -22.74 -3.50
CA ALA A 115 11.66 -21.80 -4.49
C ALA A 115 10.57 -21.28 -5.44
N VAL A 116 9.65 -22.15 -5.89
CA VAL A 116 8.50 -21.77 -6.72
C VAL A 116 7.56 -20.83 -5.95
N ILE A 117 7.22 -21.15 -4.69
CA ILE A 117 6.40 -20.28 -3.82
C ILE A 117 7.07 -18.92 -3.67
N SER A 118 8.38 -18.88 -3.36
CA SER A 118 9.12 -17.63 -3.22
C SER A 118 9.12 -16.80 -4.51
N ARG A 119 9.18 -17.44 -5.68
CA ARG A 119 9.08 -16.76 -6.98
C ARG A 119 7.69 -16.18 -7.22
N LEU A 120 6.64 -16.98 -7.02
CA LEU A 120 5.26 -16.54 -7.20
C LEU A 120 4.88 -15.43 -6.21
N SER A 121 5.33 -15.51 -4.95
CA SER A 121 5.13 -14.45 -3.96
C SER A 121 5.80 -13.15 -4.38
N ARG A 122 7.00 -13.23 -4.98
CA ARG A 122 7.69 -12.05 -5.52
C ARG A 122 6.94 -11.44 -6.70
N GLU A 123 6.52 -12.27 -7.66
CA GLU A 123 5.74 -11.82 -8.82
C GLU A 123 4.40 -11.16 -8.40
N LEU A 124 3.72 -11.72 -7.39
CA LEU A 124 2.52 -11.11 -6.80
C LEU A 124 2.81 -9.78 -6.10
N SER A 125 3.95 -9.67 -5.39
CA SER A 125 4.33 -8.41 -4.77
C SER A 125 4.69 -7.34 -5.79
N GLU A 126 5.35 -7.73 -6.89
CA GLU A 126 5.76 -6.84 -7.97
C GLU A 126 4.56 -6.35 -8.78
N THR A 127 3.61 -7.24 -9.11
CA THR A 127 2.36 -6.85 -9.78
C THR A 127 1.51 -5.92 -8.90
N ARG A 128 1.44 -6.16 -7.59
CA ARG A 128 0.78 -5.23 -6.64
C ARG A 128 1.46 -3.86 -6.59
N ALA A 129 2.80 -3.81 -6.59
CA ALA A 129 3.53 -2.56 -6.64
C ALA A 129 3.23 -1.78 -7.93
N ARG A 130 3.33 -2.45 -9.10
CA ARG A 130 2.99 -1.84 -10.40
C ARG A 130 1.56 -1.31 -10.46
N MET A 131 0.58 -2.04 -9.92
CA MET A 131 -0.80 -1.56 -9.84
C MET A 131 -0.95 -0.36 -8.89
N SER A 132 -0.18 -0.31 -7.81
CA SER A 132 -0.17 0.84 -6.90
C SER A 132 0.44 2.07 -7.57
N ASP A 133 1.51 1.91 -8.35
CA ASP A 133 2.15 2.98 -9.10
C ASP A 133 1.19 3.53 -10.17
N MET A 134 0.57 2.66 -10.98
CA MET A 134 -0.43 3.08 -11.97
C MET A 134 -1.64 3.79 -11.32
N ARG A 135 -2.08 3.34 -10.14
CA ARG A 135 -3.15 4.02 -9.38
C ARG A 135 -2.69 5.42 -8.93
N GLY A 136 -1.43 5.56 -8.52
CA GLY A 136 -0.84 6.84 -8.15
C GLY A 136 -0.73 7.79 -9.34
N GLU A 137 -0.26 7.30 -10.48
CA GLU A 137 -0.14 8.06 -11.73
C GLU A 137 -1.51 8.55 -12.22
N LEU A 138 -2.52 7.67 -12.29
CA LEU A 138 -3.90 8.05 -12.65
C LEU A 138 -4.48 9.11 -11.71
N SER A 139 -4.18 9.01 -10.41
CA SER A 139 -4.63 10.01 -9.43
C SER A 139 -3.95 11.37 -9.63
N GLU A 140 -2.67 11.39 -9.99
CA GLU A 140 -1.95 12.65 -10.24
C GLU A 140 -2.40 13.28 -11.57
N GLU A 141 -2.65 12.49 -12.61
CA GLU A 141 -3.24 12.97 -13.88
C GLU A 141 -4.59 13.66 -13.64
N GLN A 142 -5.49 13.02 -12.89
CA GLN A 142 -6.78 13.60 -12.52
C GLN A 142 -6.63 14.92 -11.74
N LYS A 143 -5.66 14.97 -10.82
CA LYS A 143 -5.36 16.19 -10.06
C LYS A 143 -4.86 17.32 -10.97
N VAL A 144 -3.95 17.02 -11.89
CA VAL A 144 -3.40 18.01 -12.84
C VAL A 144 -4.50 18.55 -13.77
N GLU A 145 -5.40 17.69 -14.27
CA GLU A 145 -6.52 18.11 -15.11
C GLU A 145 -7.53 18.99 -14.35
N LEU A 146 -7.81 18.66 -13.09
CA LEU A 146 -8.64 19.50 -12.21
C LEU A 146 -7.99 20.85 -11.95
N GLU A 147 -6.70 20.90 -11.65
CA GLU A 147 -5.96 22.16 -11.47
C GLU A 147 -5.96 23.00 -12.75
N HIS A 148 -5.80 22.38 -13.92
CA HIS A 148 -5.89 23.06 -15.21
C HIS A 148 -7.27 23.67 -15.42
N SER A 149 -8.33 22.90 -15.18
CA SER A 149 -9.72 23.35 -15.27
C SER A 149 -10.01 24.49 -14.30
N GLN A 150 -9.52 24.41 -13.05
CA GLN A 150 -9.63 25.49 -12.07
C GLN A 150 -8.93 26.77 -12.53
N ARG A 151 -7.73 26.68 -13.11
CA ARG A 151 -7.03 27.85 -13.67
C ARG A 151 -7.84 28.49 -14.80
N GLN A 152 -8.41 27.69 -15.69
CA GLN A 152 -9.26 28.19 -16.77
C GLN A 152 -10.52 28.88 -16.24
N LEU A 153 -11.20 28.27 -15.25
CA LEU A 153 -12.40 28.86 -14.64
C LEU A 153 -12.09 30.20 -13.99
N LYS A 154 -10.98 30.32 -13.24
CA LYS A 154 -10.54 31.60 -12.66
C LYS A 154 -10.27 32.65 -13.73
N HIS A 155 -9.68 32.27 -14.85
CA HIS A 155 -9.45 33.20 -15.96
C HIS A 155 -10.78 33.68 -16.57
N ARG A 156 -11.72 32.76 -16.83
CA ARG A 156 -13.06 33.10 -17.34
C ARG A 156 -13.88 33.94 -16.35
N GLU A 157 -13.74 33.68 -15.06
CA GLU A 157 -14.36 34.49 -14.01
C GLU A 157 -13.83 35.94 -14.02
N GLN A 158 -12.52 36.12 -14.17
CA GLN A 158 -11.91 37.44 -14.31
C GLN A 158 -12.42 38.18 -15.56
N GLU A 159 -12.54 37.50 -16.70
CA GLU A 159 -13.11 38.09 -17.93
C GLU A 159 -14.57 38.53 -17.71
N VAL A 160 -15.40 37.69 -17.08
CA VAL A 160 -16.80 38.02 -16.78
C VAL A 160 -16.88 39.22 -15.84
N ASN A 161 -16.01 39.30 -14.83
CA ASN A 161 -15.98 40.45 -13.91
C ASN A 161 -15.61 41.74 -14.64
N GLN A 162 -14.59 41.72 -15.51
CA GLN A 162 -14.23 42.88 -16.34
C GLN A 162 -15.38 43.31 -17.26
N LEU A 163 -16.12 42.35 -17.83
CA LEU A 163 -17.28 42.65 -18.68
C LEU A 163 -18.44 43.23 -17.86
N ARG A 164 -18.67 42.75 -16.64
CA ARG A 164 -19.67 43.32 -15.71
C ARG A 164 -19.32 44.75 -15.31
N GLU A 165 -18.05 45.02 -15.02
CA GLU A 165 -17.56 46.38 -14.72
C GLU A 165 -17.83 47.32 -15.90
N LYS A 166 -17.44 46.95 -17.12
CA LYS A 166 -17.73 47.73 -18.33
C LYS A 166 -19.22 47.97 -18.56
N LEU A 167 -20.07 46.96 -18.32
CA LEU A 167 -21.52 47.11 -18.40
C LEU A 167 -22.06 48.09 -17.36
N SER A 168 -21.51 48.09 -16.14
CA SER A 168 -21.91 49.04 -15.10
C SER A 168 -21.49 50.48 -15.44
N GLU A 169 -20.31 50.67 -16.02
CA GLU A 169 -19.84 51.98 -16.50
C GLU A 169 -20.74 52.50 -17.63
N MET A 170 -21.06 51.65 -18.62
CA MET A 170 -21.99 52.02 -19.69
C MET A 170 -23.39 52.33 -19.16
N SER A 171 -23.89 51.57 -18.18
CA SER A 171 -25.20 51.83 -17.55
C SER A 171 -25.22 53.20 -16.87
N SER A 172 -24.17 53.54 -16.10
CA SER A 172 -24.06 54.85 -15.44
C SER A 172 -24.04 56.00 -16.45
N LEU A 173 -23.30 55.84 -17.55
CA LEU A 173 -23.25 56.84 -18.61
C LEU A 173 -24.61 57.02 -19.28
N VAL A 174 -25.33 55.93 -19.55
CA VAL A 174 -26.70 56.00 -20.11
C VAL A 174 -27.64 56.73 -19.15
N GLU A 175 -27.61 56.41 -17.86
CA GLU A 175 -28.42 57.11 -16.85
C GLU A 175 -28.08 58.61 -16.76
N GLU A 176 -26.81 58.98 -16.92
CA GLU A 176 -26.38 60.38 -16.96
C GLU A 176 -26.90 61.10 -18.20
N LYS A 177 -26.78 60.48 -19.38
CA LYS A 177 -27.33 61.04 -20.63
C LYS A 177 -28.85 61.16 -20.55
N ASP A 178 -29.54 60.19 -19.99
CA ASP A 178 -30.99 60.25 -19.79
C ASP A 178 -31.39 61.38 -18.84
N ARG A 179 -30.64 61.61 -17.76
CA ARG A 179 -30.83 62.76 -16.86
C ARG A 179 -30.61 64.08 -17.59
N ALA A 180 -29.54 64.20 -18.37
CA ALA A 180 -29.23 65.41 -19.15
C ALA A 180 -30.28 65.69 -20.23
N LEU A 181 -30.76 64.65 -20.93
CA LEU A 181 -31.83 64.76 -21.91
C LEU A 181 -33.14 65.21 -21.28
N LYS A 182 -33.50 64.70 -20.10
CA LYS A 182 -34.68 65.15 -19.35
C LYS A 182 -34.55 66.63 -18.95
N ALA A 183 -33.39 67.05 -18.43
CA ALA A 183 -33.14 68.44 -18.07
C ALA A 183 -33.24 69.38 -19.29
N ALA A 184 -32.61 69.02 -20.42
CA ALA A 184 -32.71 69.79 -21.65
C ALA A 184 -34.15 69.85 -22.19
N ALA A 185 -34.92 68.76 -22.08
CA ALA A 185 -36.33 68.74 -22.45
C ALA A 185 -37.20 69.62 -21.54
N GLU A 186 -36.87 69.71 -20.25
CA GLU A 186 -37.52 70.62 -19.31
C GLU A 186 -37.19 72.07 -19.60
N GLU A 187 -35.93 72.43 -19.89
CA GLU A 187 -35.52 73.78 -20.31
C GLU A 187 -36.25 74.23 -21.59
N LEU A 188 -36.38 73.33 -22.59
CA LEU A 188 -37.17 73.59 -23.79
C LEU A 188 -38.65 73.79 -23.49
N ARG A 189 -39.21 73.08 -22.51
CA ARG A 189 -40.59 73.31 -22.06
C ARG A 189 -40.74 74.67 -21.39
N TYR A 190 -39.83 75.03 -20.47
CA TYR A 190 -39.84 76.33 -19.80
C TYR A 190 -39.75 77.50 -20.78
N THR A 191 -38.82 77.45 -21.73
CA THR A 191 -38.64 78.49 -22.77
C THR A 191 -39.82 78.60 -23.75
N LEU A 192 -40.55 77.51 -24.00
CA LEU A 192 -41.76 77.50 -24.82
C LEU A 192 -42.99 78.04 -24.07
N THR A 193 -43.03 77.90 -22.75
CA THR A 193 -44.12 78.39 -21.89
C THR A 193 -43.97 79.83 -21.41
N GLU A 194 -42.79 80.46 -21.62
CA GLU A 194 -42.60 81.90 -21.40
C GLU A 194 -43.38 82.73 -22.45
N PRO A 195 -44.35 83.57 -22.04
CA PRO A 195 -45.11 84.39 -22.98
C PRO A 195 -44.28 85.60 -23.43
N LYS A 196 -44.14 85.76 -24.76
CA LYS A 196 -43.65 86.97 -25.40
C LYS A 196 -44.32 88.22 -24.81
N ALA A 197 -43.56 89.05 -24.11
CA ALA A 197 -43.93 90.40 -23.71
C ALA A 197 -42.97 91.43 -24.32
N SER A 198 -43.18 91.77 -25.60
CA SER A 198 -43.16 93.17 -26.08
C SER A 198 -43.57 93.24 -27.55
N GLN A 199 -44.47 94.19 -27.83
CA GLN A 199 -45.11 94.43 -29.11
C GLN A 199 -44.27 95.34 -30.03
N MET A 200 -44.43 95.11 -31.34
CA MET A 200 -44.03 95.84 -32.57
C MET A 200 -44.47 97.34 -32.59
N PRO A 201 -43.95 98.28 -33.45
CA PRO A 201 -44.06 98.19 -34.92
C PRO A 201 -43.03 98.90 -35.84
N LEU A 202 -43.16 98.50 -37.12
CA LEU A 202 -42.73 99.09 -38.41
C LEU A 202 -41.96 100.43 -38.44
N CYS A 203 -40.88 100.44 -39.22
CA CYS A 203 -40.64 101.49 -40.21
C CYS A 203 -40.21 100.87 -41.54
N VAL A 204 -41.03 101.10 -42.58
CA VAL A 204 -40.71 100.86 -43.99
C VAL A 204 -40.12 102.15 -44.54
N SER A 205 -38.96 102.08 -45.18
CA SER A 205 -38.62 102.96 -46.30
C SER A 205 -37.68 102.24 -47.27
N PRO A 206 -37.82 102.46 -48.59
CA PRO A 206 -37.14 101.69 -49.62
C PRO A 206 -35.90 102.40 -50.20
N ALA A 207 -35.02 101.57 -50.77
CA ALA A 207 -34.10 101.82 -51.89
C ALA A 207 -33.04 102.95 -51.78
N ALA A 208 -31.77 102.56 -51.86
CA ALA A 208 -30.87 102.82 -53.01
C ALA A 208 -29.39 102.69 -52.58
N ASP A 209 -28.62 101.95 -53.40
CA ASP A 209 -27.18 102.03 -53.70
C ASP A 209 -26.18 102.11 -52.51
N GLY A 210 -25.26 101.18 -52.28
CA GLY A 210 -24.44 100.40 -53.22
C GLY A 210 -23.01 100.96 -53.24
N VAL A 211 -21.99 100.09 -53.10
CA VAL A 211 -20.53 100.33 -53.26
C VAL A 211 -19.87 100.86 -51.97
N GLU A 212 -18.93 100.22 -51.26
CA GLU A 212 -17.77 99.37 -51.57
C GLU A 212 -17.60 98.29 -50.46
N GLY A 213 -17.38 97.02 -50.76
CA GLY A 213 -16.04 96.43 -50.75
C GLY A 213 -16.08 95.00 -50.17
N SER A 214 -16.20 94.01 -51.06
CA SER A 214 -16.11 92.55 -50.82
C SER A 214 -14.62 92.11 -50.67
N PRO A 215 -14.24 90.82 -50.48
CA PRO A 215 -15.04 89.58 -50.36
C PRO A 215 -14.52 88.54 -49.33
N GLN A 216 -15.15 87.35 -49.34
CA GLN A 216 -14.66 86.01 -48.93
C GLN A 216 -15.01 85.51 -47.51
N SER A 217 -15.95 84.56 -47.45
CA SER A 217 -15.65 83.19 -47.01
C SER A 217 -16.81 82.25 -47.32
N LEU A 218 -16.77 81.61 -48.49
CA LEU A 218 -17.55 80.42 -48.81
C LEU A 218 -16.83 79.66 -49.93
N ARG A 219 -16.05 78.64 -49.53
CA ARG A 219 -15.91 77.31 -50.14
C ARG A 219 -14.50 76.77 -49.87
N HIS A 220 -14.48 75.56 -49.31
CA HIS A 220 -13.57 74.45 -49.60
C HIS A 220 -12.06 74.75 -49.62
N MET A 221 -11.31 74.08 -48.75
CA MET A 221 -10.30 73.06 -49.12
C MET A 221 -9.49 72.69 -47.86
N GLN A 222 -9.35 71.39 -47.60
CA GLN A 222 -8.05 70.70 -47.56
C GLN A 222 -7.32 70.86 -46.21
N SER A 223 -7.15 69.76 -45.48
CA SER A 223 -5.87 69.03 -45.51
C SER A 223 -4.70 69.90 -45.05
N GLU A 224 -4.62 70.10 -43.74
CA GLU A 224 -3.35 70.19 -43.02
C GLU A 224 -3.33 68.87 -42.22
N GLN A 225 -2.63 67.81 -42.64
CA GLN A 225 -1.17 67.70 -42.58
C GLN A 225 -0.60 68.24 -41.25
N GLU A 226 -1.21 67.83 -40.13
CA GLU A 226 -0.45 67.77 -38.88
C GLU A 226 0.45 66.53 -38.91
N ALA A 227 1.73 66.85 -39.05
CA ALA A 227 2.91 66.05 -38.84
C ALA A 227 2.66 64.78 -38.00
N VAL A 228 2.93 63.66 -38.65
CA VAL A 228 3.66 62.51 -38.11
C VAL A 228 4.42 62.88 -36.83
N PHE A 229 3.76 62.72 -35.68
CA PHE A 229 4.44 62.50 -34.43
C PHE A 229 4.54 60.98 -34.29
N PHE A 230 5.56 60.40 -34.93
CA PHE A 230 6.19 59.22 -34.33
C PHE A 230 6.69 59.70 -32.98
N GLN A 231 5.84 59.61 -31.96
CA GLN A 231 6.35 59.56 -30.61
C GLN A 231 7.06 58.21 -30.55
N GLU A 232 8.38 58.27 -30.73
CA GLU A 232 9.29 57.19 -30.44
C GLU A 232 8.88 56.66 -29.06
N PRO A 233 8.43 55.40 -28.93
CA PRO A 233 8.15 54.85 -27.62
C PRO A 233 9.46 54.94 -26.83
N PRO A 234 9.42 55.21 -25.51
CA PRO A 234 10.65 55.27 -24.72
C PRO A 234 11.45 54.01 -25.01
N SER A 235 12.71 54.16 -25.40
CA SER A 235 13.60 53.09 -25.86
C SER A 235 13.62 51.88 -24.89
N ASP A 236 13.27 52.10 -23.63
CA ASP A 236 13.06 51.07 -22.61
C ASP A 236 11.95 50.06 -22.91
N LEU A 237 10.84 50.42 -23.57
CA LEU A 237 9.78 49.46 -23.91
C LEU A 237 10.09 48.64 -25.17
N ALA A 238 10.85 49.21 -26.12
CA ALA A 238 11.35 48.48 -27.26
C ALA A 238 12.46 47.49 -26.85
N GLU A 239 13.30 47.87 -25.87
CA GLU A 239 14.33 47.00 -25.30
C GLU A 239 13.73 45.92 -24.39
N LEU A 240 12.66 46.21 -23.63
CA LEU A 240 11.88 45.21 -22.89
C LEU A 240 11.08 44.30 -23.83
N GLY A 241 10.56 44.83 -24.93
CA GLY A 241 9.89 44.08 -26.00
C GLY A 241 10.83 43.15 -26.77
N ALA A 242 12.09 43.56 -26.99
CA ALA A 242 13.13 42.74 -27.59
C ALA A 242 13.58 41.61 -26.65
N LYS A 243 13.71 41.88 -25.34
CA LYS A 243 13.95 40.87 -24.29
C LYS A 243 12.80 39.84 -24.25
N CYS A 244 11.55 40.27 -24.37
CA CYS A 244 10.39 39.38 -24.28
C CYS A 244 10.17 38.43 -25.48
N ARG A 245 10.78 38.69 -26.66
CA ARG A 245 10.63 37.79 -27.83
C ARG A 245 11.60 36.61 -27.85
N GLY A 246 12.63 36.59 -27.00
CA GLY A 246 13.62 35.52 -26.92
C GLY A 246 13.66 34.77 -25.60
N HIS A 247 13.41 35.43 -24.46
CA HIS A 247 13.64 34.82 -23.14
C HIS A 247 12.76 33.61 -22.86
N ARG A 248 11.49 33.57 -23.31
CA ARG A 248 10.67 32.36 -23.15
C ARG A 248 11.22 31.18 -23.93
N HIS A 249 11.77 31.42 -25.12
CA HIS A 249 12.33 30.36 -25.96
C HIS A 249 13.69 29.92 -25.43
N GLU A 250 14.54 30.85 -25.02
CA GLU A 250 15.84 30.57 -24.38
C GLU A 250 15.65 29.80 -23.07
N GLU A 251 14.67 30.18 -22.24
CA GLU A 251 14.33 29.44 -21.03
C GLU A 251 13.76 28.05 -21.31
N VAL A 252 12.95 27.89 -22.36
CA VAL A 252 12.46 26.56 -22.77
C VAL A 252 13.61 25.70 -23.28
N ILE A 253 14.52 26.26 -24.10
CA ILE A 253 15.73 25.58 -24.56
C ILE A 253 16.62 25.21 -23.38
N GLN A 254 16.76 26.10 -22.40
CA GLN A 254 17.57 25.86 -21.20
C GLN A 254 16.95 24.74 -20.33
N ARG A 255 15.64 24.79 -20.08
CA ARG A 255 14.91 23.71 -19.38
C ARG A 255 14.97 22.38 -20.14
N GLN A 256 14.93 22.40 -21.47
CA GLN A 256 15.09 21.21 -22.31
C GLN A 256 16.52 20.66 -22.26
N LYS A 257 17.55 21.52 -22.26
CA LYS A 257 18.95 21.13 -22.10
C LYS A 257 19.22 20.53 -20.72
N GLU A 258 18.67 21.14 -19.68
CA GLU A 258 18.75 20.65 -18.30
C GLU A 258 18.04 19.30 -18.14
N GLY A 259 16.81 19.17 -18.65
CA GLY A 259 16.07 17.91 -18.66
C GLY A 259 16.79 16.80 -19.44
N LEU A 260 17.41 17.13 -20.58
CA LEU A 260 18.24 16.16 -21.34
C LEU A 260 19.51 15.78 -20.59
N ALA A 261 20.15 16.70 -19.87
CA ALA A 261 21.32 16.41 -19.05
C ALA A 261 20.96 15.47 -17.88
N GLU A 262 19.84 15.74 -17.21
CA GLU A 262 19.30 14.89 -16.14
C GLU A 262 18.94 13.49 -16.67
N LEU A 263 18.28 13.40 -17.83
CA LEU A 263 17.93 12.12 -18.45
C LEU A 263 19.18 11.31 -18.80
N ARG A 264 20.21 11.96 -19.35
CA ARG A 264 21.50 11.33 -19.67
C ARG A 264 22.22 10.84 -18.40
N GLU A 265 22.15 11.59 -17.30
CA GLU A 265 22.71 11.16 -16.02
C GLU A 265 21.95 9.97 -15.43
N ARG A 266 20.61 10.00 -15.51
CA ARG A 266 19.74 8.92 -15.04
C ARG A 266 19.92 7.64 -15.85
N VAL A 267 20.07 7.74 -17.18
CA VAL A 267 20.46 6.61 -18.05
C VAL A 267 21.85 6.10 -17.66
N LYS A 268 22.84 6.98 -17.44
CA LYS A 268 24.18 6.57 -16.99
C LYS A 268 24.16 5.87 -15.63
N MET A 269 23.27 6.26 -14.71
CA MET A 269 23.07 5.56 -13.42
C MET A 269 22.38 4.20 -13.60
N LEU A 270 21.41 4.12 -14.52
CA LEU A 270 20.73 2.86 -14.85
C LEU A 270 21.66 1.88 -15.56
N GLU A 271 22.49 2.34 -16.49
CA GLU A 271 23.53 1.53 -17.16
C GLU A 271 24.58 1.05 -16.15
N LYS A 272 25.02 1.89 -15.21
CA LYS A 272 25.91 1.48 -14.11
C LYS A 272 25.27 0.43 -13.19
N ARG A 273 23.95 0.47 -12.98
CA ARG A 273 23.19 -0.57 -12.25
C ARG A 273 23.00 -1.85 -13.07
N GLN A 274 22.86 -1.75 -14.40
CA GLN A 274 22.68 -2.91 -15.27
C GLN A 274 24.00 -3.63 -15.61
N CYS A 275 25.13 -2.91 -15.60
CA CYS A 275 26.46 -3.51 -15.76
C CYS A 275 26.94 -4.36 -14.57
N SER A 276 26.23 -4.38 -13.44
CA SER A 276 26.54 -5.32 -12.34
C SER A 276 25.81 -6.66 -12.45
N GLY A 277 25.06 -6.90 -13.54
CA GLY A 277 24.17 -8.06 -13.69
C GLY A 277 24.22 -8.75 -15.05
N ALA A 278 25.31 -8.65 -15.81
CA ALA A 278 25.46 -9.34 -17.09
C ALA A 278 26.79 -10.10 -17.19
N VAL A 279 26.78 -11.38 -16.79
CA VAL A 279 27.61 -12.41 -17.41
C VAL A 279 26.76 -13.67 -17.61
N LYS A 280 26.65 -14.04 -18.89
CA LYS A 280 26.19 -15.32 -19.50
C LYS A 280 24.69 -15.47 -19.81
N SER A 281 24.37 -14.92 -20.98
CA SER A 281 23.59 -15.54 -22.06
C SER A 281 23.67 -17.07 -22.15
N SER A 282 22.52 -17.74 -22.35
CA SER A 282 22.31 -18.64 -23.50
C SER A 282 20.86 -19.16 -23.57
N SER A 283 20.36 -19.15 -24.80
CA SER A 283 19.10 -19.61 -25.36
C SER A 283 18.84 -21.13 -25.33
N GLU A 284 17.56 -21.51 -25.13
CA GLU A 284 16.82 -22.64 -25.77
C GLU A 284 17.16 -24.13 -25.44
N PRO A 285 16.31 -25.14 -25.79
CA PRO A 285 15.16 -25.59 -25.00
C PRO A 285 15.18 -27.10 -24.66
N LEU A 286 14.28 -27.45 -23.75
CA LEU A 286 14.08 -28.75 -23.12
C LEU A 286 13.38 -29.76 -24.05
N VAL A 287 14.14 -30.68 -24.67
CA VAL A 287 13.62 -31.95 -25.21
C VAL A 287 14.65 -33.04 -24.87
N VAL A 288 14.15 -34.24 -24.58
CA VAL A 288 14.87 -35.48 -24.20
C VAL A 288 14.86 -35.74 -22.68
N ARG A 289 13.81 -36.41 -22.20
CA ARG A 289 13.84 -37.87 -21.91
C ARG A 289 12.63 -38.27 -21.03
N MET A 290 11.45 -38.31 -21.63
CA MET A 290 10.36 -39.18 -21.16
C MET A 290 10.53 -40.55 -21.81
N LYS A 291 11.22 -41.43 -21.11
CA LYS A 291 11.11 -42.88 -21.21
C LYS A 291 12.09 -43.40 -20.18
N ASP A 292 11.55 -44.07 -19.17
CA ASP A 292 12.08 -45.33 -18.65
C ASP A 292 11.28 -45.73 -17.38
N PHE A 293 10.36 -46.68 -17.61
CA PHE A 293 9.87 -47.74 -16.71
C PHE A 293 8.85 -47.41 -15.61
N ALA A 294 7.58 -47.51 -16.03
CA ALA A 294 6.64 -48.36 -15.33
C ALA A 294 7.10 -49.83 -15.43
N GLU A 295 7.37 -50.47 -14.29
CA GLU A 295 7.25 -51.92 -14.17
C GLU A 295 7.15 -52.33 -12.69
N LYS A 296 6.20 -53.24 -12.43
CA LYS A 296 5.97 -54.02 -11.19
C LYS A 296 5.02 -53.41 -10.15
N ILE A 297 3.74 -53.52 -10.47
CA ILE A 297 2.72 -53.97 -9.52
C ILE A 297 2.89 -55.49 -9.32
N VAL A 298 2.47 -55.97 -8.14
CA VAL A 298 1.90 -57.31 -7.83
C VAL A 298 2.79 -58.16 -6.90
N GLN A 299 2.41 -58.22 -5.62
CA GLN A 299 1.97 -59.44 -4.89
C GLN A 299 1.61 -59.06 -3.43
N GLN A 300 0.31 -59.12 -3.11
CA GLN A 300 -0.34 -60.07 -2.17
C GLN A 300 -0.24 -59.64 -0.70
N ARG A 301 -1.33 -59.22 -0.02
CA ARG A 301 -2.62 -59.88 0.31
C ARG A 301 -2.52 -60.77 1.57
N GLY A 302 -3.30 -60.38 2.58
CA GLY A 302 -3.92 -61.20 3.64
C GLY A 302 -3.00 -61.66 4.77
N LEU A 303 -3.38 -61.73 6.05
CA LEU A 303 -4.67 -61.80 6.77
C LEU A 303 -4.47 -61.19 8.17
N GLU A 304 -5.37 -60.34 8.72
CA GLU A 304 -6.47 -60.69 9.66
C GLU A 304 -6.04 -61.62 10.82
N LEU A 305 -6.33 -61.41 12.13
CA LEU A 305 -7.34 -60.61 12.85
C LEU A 305 -6.97 -60.59 14.38
N GLU A 306 -7.51 -59.60 15.12
CA GLU A 306 -8.02 -59.70 16.53
C GLU A 306 -7.07 -59.51 17.77
N PRO A 307 -7.58 -59.14 18.99
CA PRO A 307 -7.54 -57.76 19.52
C PRO A 307 -6.95 -57.60 20.95
N ALA A 308 -6.85 -56.32 21.37
CA ALA A 308 -6.85 -55.68 22.71
C ALA A 308 -6.87 -56.56 24.01
N PRO A 309 -6.24 -56.14 25.16
CA PRO A 309 -6.56 -54.84 25.81
C PRO A 309 -5.45 -54.12 26.61
N VAL A 310 -5.73 -52.83 26.87
CA VAL A 310 -5.19 -51.87 27.87
C VAL A 310 -5.15 -52.46 29.31
N PRO A 311 -4.36 -51.94 30.30
CA PRO A 311 -4.42 -50.53 30.74
C PRO A 311 -3.17 -49.83 31.36
N LYS A 312 -3.23 -48.49 31.30
CA LYS A 312 -2.92 -47.43 32.29
C LYS A 312 -1.61 -47.42 33.13
N VAL A 313 -0.83 -46.35 32.86
CA VAL A 313 -0.49 -45.22 33.76
C VAL A 313 -0.28 -45.50 35.24
N GLY A 314 0.95 -45.28 35.71
CA GLY A 314 1.30 -45.02 37.10
C GLY A 314 2.36 -43.92 37.19
N SER A 315 1.94 -42.75 37.69
CA SER A 315 2.78 -41.61 38.08
C SER A 315 3.39 -41.88 39.46
N MET A 316 4.68 -41.57 39.67
CA MET A 316 5.25 -41.43 41.00
C MET A 316 6.09 -40.16 41.08
N GLY A 317 5.63 -39.27 41.97
CA GLY A 317 6.32 -38.07 42.41
C GLY A 317 7.40 -38.38 43.45
N LEU A 318 8.36 -37.46 43.54
CA LEU A 318 9.49 -37.44 44.44
C LEU A 318 9.10 -36.81 45.78
N SER A 319 9.48 -37.43 46.89
CA SER A 319 9.59 -36.80 48.20
C SER A 319 10.96 -37.09 48.81
N LEU A 320 11.69 -36.03 49.14
CA LEU A 320 12.92 -36.07 49.93
C LEU A 320 12.56 -36.06 51.42
N SER A 321 13.20 -36.93 52.21
CA SER A 321 13.41 -36.70 53.64
C SER A 321 14.87 -36.96 53.98
N LEU A 322 15.54 -35.94 54.53
CA LEU A 322 16.91 -35.98 55.02
C LEU A 322 16.90 -36.41 56.49
N GLN A 323 17.61 -37.48 56.83
CA GLN A 323 17.90 -37.88 58.20
C GLN A 323 19.33 -37.50 58.57
N VAL A 324 19.47 -36.88 59.75
CA VAL A 324 20.74 -36.60 60.45
C VAL A 324 21.05 -37.78 61.36
N PRO A 325 22.32 -38.18 61.54
CA PRO A 325 22.74 -38.92 62.72
C PRO A 325 23.67 -38.10 63.62
N ASP A 326 23.27 -37.97 64.89
CA ASP A 326 24.08 -37.54 66.03
C ASP A 326 25.11 -38.60 66.40
N HIS A 327 26.41 -38.28 66.44
CA HIS A 327 27.38 -38.92 67.33
C HIS A 327 28.53 -37.95 67.69
N VAL A 328 28.73 -37.74 69.00
CA VAL A 328 29.91 -37.08 69.59
C VAL A 328 30.97 -38.15 69.90
N PRO A 329 32.26 -37.83 69.77
CA PRO A 329 33.17 -38.19 70.86
C PRO A 329 34.12 -37.04 71.26
N ASN A 330 34.36 -36.97 72.57
CA ASN A 330 35.27 -36.09 73.27
C ASN A 330 36.70 -36.67 73.29
N GLY A 331 37.73 -35.79 73.26
CA GLY A 331 39.03 -36.07 73.88
C GLY A 331 40.29 -35.92 73.02
N GLY A 332 40.87 -34.71 73.02
CA GLY A 332 42.33 -34.45 73.11
C GLY A 332 43.26 -34.80 71.94
N SER A 333 43.87 -33.79 71.31
CA SER A 333 45.34 -33.59 71.32
C SER A 333 45.76 -32.44 70.40
N PHE A 334 46.50 -31.52 71.00
CA PHE A 334 47.05 -30.29 70.46
C PHE A 334 48.23 -30.61 69.51
N ARG A 335 47.94 -31.00 68.26
CA ARG A 335 48.92 -31.06 67.14
C ARG A 335 48.28 -31.17 65.74
N ILE A 336 46.99 -30.90 65.64
CA ILE A 336 46.18 -31.06 64.42
C ILE A 336 45.46 -29.73 64.17
N THR A 337 46.20 -28.65 63.93
CA THR A 337 45.60 -27.38 63.47
C THR A 337 45.93 -27.15 62.01
N ASN A 338 47.17 -27.41 61.58
CA ASN A 338 47.56 -27.19 60.18
C ASN A 338 47.00 -28.25 59.22
N SER A 339 46.82 -29.50 59.67
CA SER A 339 46.28 -30.57 58.81
C SER A 339 44.75 -30.54 58.71
N THR A 340 44.05 -30.15 59.77
CA THR A 340 42.59 -29.88 59.77
C THR A 340 42.28 -28.62 58.98
N VAL A 341 43.02 -27.53 59.17
CA VAL A 341 42.87 -26.33 58.34
C VAL A 341 43.16 -26.62 56.86
N SER A 342 44.16 -27.47 56.55
CA SER A 342 44.44 -27.88 55.17
C SER A 342 43.38 -28.82 54.59
N LEU A 343 42.69 -29.62 55.43
CA LEU A 343 41.60 -30.50 55.02
C LEU A 343 40.31 -29.69 54.77
N GLU A 344 39.95 -28.83 55.71
CA GLU A 344 38.81 -27.91 55.59
C GLU A 344 38.95 -26.97 54.37
N MET A 345 40.16 -26.48 54.09
CA MET A 345 40.43 -25.70 52.88
C MET A 345 40.27 -26.53 51.59
N ALA A 346 40.67 -27.80 51.60
CA ALA A 346 40.50 -28.69 50.45
C ALA A 346 39.02 -29.00 50.19
N GLU A 347 38.26 -29.29 51.25
CA GLU A 347 36.81 -29.53 51.19
C GLU A 347 36.03 -28.29 50.71
N ALA A 348 36.40 -27.09 51.17
CA ALA A 348 35.80 -25.85 50.71
C ALA A 348 36.05 -25.59 49.21
N THR A 349 37.25 -25.90 48.72
CA THR A 349 37.56 -25.78 47.28
C THR A 349 36.83 -26.80 46.42
N ASP A 350 36.60 -28.02 46.93
CA ASP A 350 35.84 -29.04 46.23
C ASP A 350 34.36 -28.66 46.11
N LEU A 351 33.77 -28.17 47.20
CA LEU A 351 32.39 -27.71 47.20
C LEU A 351 32.19 -26.57 46.19
N GLY A 352 33.12 -25.61 46.15
CA GLY A 352 33.10 -24.51 45.18
C GLY A 352 33.22 -24.99 43.73
N GLU A 353 34.04 -26.02 43.48
CA GLU A 353 34.17 -26.64 42.16
C GLU A 353 32.90 -27.37 41.74
N LYS A 354 32.31 -28.17 42.64
CA LYS A 354 31.04 -28.86 42.40
C LYS A 354 29.93 -27.87 42.06
N MET A 355 29.78 -26.80 42.84
CA MET A 355 28.79 -25.75 42.58
C MET A 355 29.00 -25.11 41.21
N TYR A 356 30.24 -24.83 40.81
CA TYR A 356 30.53 -24.29 39.48
C TYR A 356 30.06 -25.24 38.37
N LEU A 357 30.37 -26.54 38.49
CA LEU A 357 29.98 -27.55 37.49
C LEU A 357 28.46 -27.71 37.42
N ASP A 358 27.77 -27.71 38.57
CA ASP A 358 26.30 -27.79 38.64
C ASP A 358 25.65 -26.56 37.96
N VAL A 359 26.12 -25.35 38.28
CA VAL A 359 25.59 -24.10 37.69
C VAL A 359 25.83 -24.06 36.18
N ILE A 360 27.04 -24.42 35.74
CA ILE A 360 27.39 -24.38 34.31
C ILE A 360 26.66 -25.49 33.53
N GLY A 361 26.48 -26.66 34.12
CA GLY A 361 25.69 -27.74 33.55
C GLY A 361 24.22 -27.34 33.40
N ALA A 362 23.62 -26.75 34.46
CA ALA A 362 22.25 -26.25 34.42
C ALA A 362 22.07 -25.12 33.39
N LEU A 363 23.00 -24.16 33.35
CA LEU A 363 22.97 -23.07 32.39
C LEU A 363 23.11 -23.58 30.95
N GLY A 364 24.04 -24.50 30.70
CA GLY A 364 24.23 -25.16 29.41
C GLY A 364 22.98 -25.90 28.94
N SER A 365 22.29 -26.58 29.86
CA SER A 365 21.04 -27.28 29.57
C SER A 365 19.92 -26.29 29.22
N LEU A 366 19.81 -25.17 29.95
CA LEU A 366 18.81 -24.12 29.73
C LEU A 366 19.00 -23.40 28.40
N VAL A 367 20.24 -23.24 27.92
CA VAL A 367 20.52 -22.64 26.61
C VAL A 367 20.67 -23.68 25.48
N GLU A 368 20.32 -24.94 25.76
CA GLU A 368 20.37 -26.08 24.84
C GLU A 368 21.75 -26.28 24.18
N MET A 369 22.83 -26.07 24.94
CA MET A 369 24.18 -26.36 24.49
C MET A 369 24.53 -27.83 24.78
N LYS A 370 24.71 -28.60 23.70
CA LYS A 370 25.17 -29.99 23.77
C LYS A 370 26.65 -30.01 24.18
N GLU A 371 26.89 -30.27 25.46
CA GLU A 371 28.18 -30.49 26.11
C GLU A 371 29.15 -29.29 26.13
N LEU A 372 29.49 -28.84 27.34
CA LEU A 372 30.50 -27.81 27.57
C LEU A 372 31.86 -28.46 27.83
N SER A 373 32.93 -27.90 27.26
CA SER A 373 34.29 -28.38 27.51
C SER A 373 34.76 -28.01 28.91
N GLY A 374 35.58 -28.85 29.55
CA GLY A 374 36.20 -28.56 30.83
C GLY A 374 35.34 -28.89 32.07
N MET A 375 34.38 -29.82 31.93
CA MET A 375 33.51 -30.27 33.04
C MET A 375 34.17 -31.30 33.97
N GLN A 376 35.48 -31.50 33.84
CA GLN A 376 36.24 -32.44 34.68
C GLN A 376 36.66 -31.77 35.99
N PRO A 377 36.60 -32.48 37.15
CA PRO A 377 37.12 -31.99 38.42
C PRO A 377 38.64 -31.74 38.40
N LEU A 378 39.11 -30.73 39.14
CA LEU A 378 40.52 -30.31 39.17
C LEU A 378 41.35 -31.02 40.26
N GLN A 379 40.70 -31.66 41.24
CA GLN A 379 41.33 -32.22 42.45
C GLN A 379 42.53 -33.14 42.21
N HIS A 380 42.56 -33.89 41.10
CA HIS A 380 43.55 -34.93 40.84
C HIS A 380 44.42 -34.66 39.58
N LEU A 381 44.35 -33.44 39.04
CA LEU A 381 45.00 -33.11 37.77
C LEU A 381 46.38 -32.46 37.98
N PRO A 382 47.40 -32.83 37.18
CA PRO A 382 48.68 -32.12 37.11
C PRO A 382 48.49 -30.64 36.75
N GLN A 383 49.44 -29.78 37.15
CA GLN A 383 49.36 -28.33 36.93
C GLN A 383 49.09 -27.93 35.48
N GLU A 384 49.75 -28.59 34.52
CA GLU A 384 49.55 -28.33 33.08
C GLU A 384 48.12 -28.68 32.62
N ARG A 385 47.58 -29.82 33.06
CA ARG A 385 46.20 -30.23 32.79
C ARG A 385 45.19 -29.29 33.43
N ARG A 386 45.48 -28.75 34.63
CA ARG A 386 44.62 -27.74 35.28
C ARG A 386 44.55 -26.44 34.47
N ALA A 387 45.67 -26.01 33.89
CA ALA A 387 45.69 -24.85 33.00
C ALA A 387 44.89 -25.10 31.70
N GLU A 388 44.97 -26.30 31.13
CA GLU A 388 44.17 -26.71 29.97
C GLU A 388 42.66 -26.69 30.27
N VAL A 389 42.23 -27.30 31.38
CA VAL A 389 40.83 -27.30 31.82
C VAL A 389 40.35 -25.88 32.11
N GLY A 390 41.19 -25.03 32.72
CA GLY A 390 40.89 -23.61 32.92
C GLY A 390 40.64 -22.87 31.60
N LEU A 391 41.44 -23.13 30.57
CA LEU A 391 41.24 -22.55 29.24
C LEU A 391 39.94 -23.08 28.58
N GLN A 392 39.64 -24.37 28.73
CA GLN A 392 38.40 -24.97 28.24
C GLN A 392 37.16 -24.37 28.92
N ARG A 393 37.21 -24.18 30.25
CA ARG A 393 36.14 -23.52 31.01
C ARG A 393 35.94 -22.08 30.56
N LYS A 394 37.03 -21.32 30.33
CA LYS A 394 36.95 -19.95 29.79
C LYS A 394 36.29 -19.91 28.40
N LYS A 395 36.68 -20.82 27.51
CA LYS A 395 36.07 -20.94 26.17
C LYS A 395 34.58 -21.32 26.24
N ALA A 396 34.22 -22.25 27.12
CA ALA A 396 32.84 -22.65 27.35
C ALA A 396 31.98 -21.48 27.87
N LEU A 397 32.48 -20.71 28.83
CA LEU A 397 31.84 -19.49 29.33
C LEU A 397 31.65 -18.45 28.21
N GLU A 398 32.64 -18.26 27.35
CA GLU A 398 32.54 -17.32 26.24
C GLU A 398 31.48 -17.75 25.21
N LEU A 399 31.38 -19.05 24.93
CA LEU A 399 30.34 -19.60 24.06
C LEU A 399 28.94 -19.43 24.66
N LEU A 400 28.79 -19.74 25.96
CA LEU A 400 27.55 -19.52 26.70
C LEU A 400 27.13 -18.06 26.64
N TYR A 401 28.05 -17.14 26.92
CA TYR A 401 27.79 -15.70 26.85
C TYR A 401 27.31 -15.28 25.46
N LYS A 402 28.00 -15.71 24.39
CA LYS A 402 27.59 -15.43 23.01
C LYS A 402 26.20 -15.98 22.69
N LYS A 403 25.90 -17.21 23.12
CA LYS A 403 24.58 -17.84 22.93
C LYS A 403 23.49 -17.06 23.66
N ILE A 404 23.70 -16.73 24.94
CA ILE A 404 22.76 -15.94 25.75
C ILE A 404 22.54 -14.57 25.11
N ARG A 405 23.60 -13.89 24.67
CA ARG A 405 23.49 -12.59 24.03
C ARG A 405 22.70 -12.65 22.72
N ASN A 406 22.93 -13.69 21.91
CA ASN A 406 22.17 -13.91 20.68
C ASN A 406 20.69 -14.17 20.96
N LEU A 407 20.38 -14.99 21.97
CA LEU A 407 19.00 -15.24 22.40
C LEU A 407 18.33 -13.96 22.91
N GLN A 408 19.05 -13.14 23.70
CA GLN A 408 18.56 -11.85 24.17
C GLN A 408 18.19 -10.93 22.99
N VAL A 409 19.10 -10.74 22.02
CA VAL A 409 18.84 -9.89 20.85
C VAL A 409 17.68 -10.44 20.01
N HIS A 410 17.58 -11.76 19.87
CA HIS A 410 16.48 -12.39 19.15
C HIS A 410 15.14 -12.21 19.87
N LEU A 411 15.13 -12.26 21.20
CA LEU A 411 13.96 -12.03 22.03
C LEU A 411 13.51 -10.57 21.97
N GLU A 412 14.43 -9.61 22.08
CA GLU A 412 14.14 -8.17 21.92
C GLU A 412 13.53 -7.86 20.54
N LYS A 413 14.02 -8.50 19.48
CA LYS A 413 13.44 -8.39 18.13
C LYS A 413 12.02 -8.96 18.05
N LYS A 414 11.79 -10.13 18.66
CA LYS A 414 10.45 -10.74 18.73
C LYS A 414 9.49 -9.88 19.53
N GLU A 415 9.92 -9.30 20.64
CA GLU A 415 9.10 -8.40 21.46
C GLU A 415 8.72 -7.14 20.68
N LYS A 416 9.65 -6.55 19.92
CA LYS A 416 9.34 -5.42 19.03
C LYS A 416 8.29 -5.80 17.99
N MET A 417 8.45 -6.96 17.34
CA MET A 417 7.49 -7.46 16.36
C MET A 417 6.10 -7.70 16.97
N LEU A 418 6.05 -8.20 18.22
CA LEU A 418 4.79 -8.38 18.94
C LEU A 418 4.10 -7.03 19.22
N LYS A 419 4.85 -5.99 19.61
CA LYS A 419 4.30 -4.64 19.78
C LYS A 419 3.73 -4.07 18.48
N ASP A 420 4.38 -4.33 17.34
CA ASP A 420 3.87 -3.93 16.03
C ASP A 420 2.55 -4.66 15.68
N TYR A 421 2.45 -5.95 16.05
CA TYR A 421 1.20 -6.71 15.90
C TYR A 421 0.10 -6.22 16.82
N GLU A 422 0.40 -5.90 18.08
CA GLU A 422 -0.56 -5.30 19.02
C GLU A 422 -1.13 -3.99 18.45
N GLY A 423 -0.27 -3.12 17.90
CA GLY A 423 -0.70 -1.90 17.22
C GLY A 423 -1.60 -2.16 16.01
N SER A 424 -1.27 -3.18 15.21
CA SER A 424 -2.08 -3.58 14.05
C SER A 424 -3.46 -4.11 14.45
N VAL A 425 -3.53 -4.88 15.54
CA VAL A 425 -4.78 -5.39 16.09
C VAL A 425 -5.65 -4.26 16.64
N GLU A 426 -5.04 -3.26 17.28
CA GLU A 426 -5.77 -2.11 17.80
C GLU A 426 -6.35 -1.25 16.66
N GLN A 427 -5.58 -1.03 15.58
CA GLN A 427 -6.07 -0.38 14.37
C GLN A 427 -7.24 -1.16 13.74
N LEU A 428 -7.17 -2.49 13.70
CA LEU A 428 -8.25 -3.33 13.20
C LEU A 428 -9.52 -3.17 14.05
N ARG A 429 -9.39 -3.12 15.38
CA ARG A 429 -10.54 -2.86 16.27
C ARG A 429 -11.18 -1.50 16.01
N GLN A 430 -10.37 -0.46 15.85
CA GLN A 430 -10.88 0.88 15.53
C GLN A 430 -11.59 0.91 14.17
N SER A 431 -11.01 0.26 13.16
CA SER A 431 -11.63 0.12 11.84
C SER A 431 -12.96 -0.63 11.93
N GLN A 432 -13.04 -1.72 12.71
CA GLN A 432 -14.26 -2.48 12.90
C GLN A 432 -15.35 -1.65 13.59
N ALA A 433 -15.00 -0.87 14.62
CA ALA A 433 -15.95 0.02 15.29
C ALA A 433 -16.47 1.12 14.34
N SER A 434 -15.60 1.68 13.49
CA SER A 434 -16.01 2.66 12.49
C SER A 434 -16.95 2.06 11.43
N LEU A 435 -16.72 0.81 11.04
CA LEU A 435 -17.59 0.09 10.10
C LEU A 435 -18.96 -0.17 10.72
N GLN A 436 -19.02 -0.60 11.99
CA GLN A 436 -20.28 -0.81 12.70
C GLN A 436 -21.11 0.47 12.76
N LYS A 437 -20.47 1.61 13.10
CA LYS A 437 -21.14 2.91 13.08
C LYS A 437 -21.68 3.26 11.69
N CYS A 438 -20.87 3.05 10.64
CA CYS A 438 -21.31 3.30 9.27
C CYS A 438 -22.50 2.40 8.87
N GLN A 439 -22.53 1.15 9.35
CA GLN A 439 -23.66 0.24 9.13
C GLN A 439 -24.93 0.75 9.82
N GLU A 440 -24.82 1.21 11.07
CA GLU A 440 -25.95 1.81 11.80
C GLU A 440 -26.48 3.06 11.08
N ASP A 441 -25.59 3.94 10.62
CA ASP A 441 -25.95 5.13 9.85
C ASP A 441 -26.67 4.75 8.53
N MET A 442 -26.18 3.71 7.83
CA MET A 442 -26.82 3.18 6.62
C MET A 442 -28.23 2.63 6.90
N SER A 443 -28.41 1.84 7.95
CA SER A 443 -29.73 1.34 8.35
C SER A 443 -30.69 2.48 8.72
N SER A 444 -30.21 3.51 9.42
CA SER A 444 -31.04 4.70 9.72
C SER A 444 -31.45 5.46 8.46
N LEU A 445 -30.56 5.57 7.47
CA LEU A 445 -30.88 6.22 6.19
C LEU A 445 -31.85 5.38 5.35
N GLU A 446 -31.72 4.05 5.38
CA GLU A 446 -32.69 3.15 4.78
C GLU A 446 -34.08 3.37 5.39
N ASP A 447 -34.20 3.40 6.73
CA ASP A 447 -35.48 3.64 7.40
C ASP A 447 -36.09 5.02 7.05
N GLU A 448 -35.26 6.07 6.94
CA GLU A 448 -35.71 7.39 6.50
C GLU A 448 -36.19 7.36 5.05
N ALA A 449 -35.46 6.70 4.15
CA ALA A 449 -35.85 6.57 2.75
C ALA A 449 -37.20 5.82 2.59
N HIS A 450 -37.45 4.80 3.42
CA HIS A 450 -38.75 4.11 3.45
C HIS A 450 -39.87 5.03 3.94
N ARG A 451 -39.63 5.78 5.04
CA ARG A 451 -40.61 6.76 5.55
C ARG A 451 -40.93 7.85 4.54
N GLU A 452 -39.92 8.40 3.87
CA GLU A 452 -40.13 9.38 2.79
C GLU A 452 -40.91 8.79 1.61
N ALA A 453 -40.67 7.51 1.26
CA ALA A 453 -41.37 6.84 0.17
C ALA A 453 -42.87 6.68 0.49
N GLU A 454 -43.20 6.32 1.74
CA GLU A 454 -44.57 6.24 2.24
C GLU A 454 -45.25 7.62 2.21
N GLU A 455 -44.59 8.67 2.71
CA GLU A 455 -45.12 10.03 2.66
C GLU A 455 -45.37 10.48 1.21
N LYS A 456 -44.41 10.25 0.31
CA LYS A 456 -44.56 10.54 -1.12
C LYS A 456 -45.73 9.78 -1.74
N ALA A 457 -46.00 8.55 -1.32
CA ALA A 457 -47.15 7.78 -1.79
C ALA A 457 -48.48 8.40 -1.32
N LEU A 458 -48.58 8.74 -0.03
CA LEU A 458 -49.77 9.39 0.56
C LEU A 458 -50.05 10.74 -0.09
N LEU A 459 -49.02 11.57 -0.31
CA LEU A 459 -49.15 12.86 -0.98
C LEU A 459 -49.63 12.72 -2.43
N ARG A 460 -49.13 11.72 -3.17
CA ARG A 460 -49.61 11.43 -4.53
C ARG A 460 -51.08 11.03 -4.52
N GLU A 461 -51.51 10.21 -3.57
CA GLU A 461 -52.90 9.81 -3.44
C GLU A 461 -53.81 11.01 -3.11
N ALA A 462 -53.41 11.86 -2.15
CA ALA A 462 -54.13 13.08 -1.81
C ALA A 462 -54.26 14.04 -3.01
N LEU A 463 -53.18 14.19 -3.78
CA LEU A 463 -53.17 14.99 -5.01
C LEU A 463 -54.13 14.44 -6.06
N GLN A 464 -54.14 13.12 -6.28
CA GLN A 464 -55.09 12.47 -7.19
C GLN A 464 -56.55 12.68 -6.74
N ARG A 465 -56.84 12.52 -5.45
CA ARG A 465 -58.19 12.77 -4.89
C ARG A 465 -58.64 14.22 -5.13
N MET A 466 -57.76 15.19 -4.89
CA MET A 466 -58.06 16.61 -5.11
C MET A 466 -58.27 16.94 -6.60
N GLN A 467 -57.48 16.34 -7.49
CA GLN A 467 -57.67 16.48 -8.95
C GLN A 467 -59.04 15.96 -9.38
N LEU A 468 -59.44 14.78 -8.90
CA LEU A 468 -60.76 14.20 -9.18
C LEU A 468 -61.90 15.11 -8.70
N GLN A 469 -61.79 15.64 -7.48
CA GLN A 469 -62.77 16.61 -6.94
C GLN A 469 -62.85 17.88 -7.78
N LEU A 470 -61.70 18.43 -8.18
CA LEU A 470 -61.64 19.63 -9.02
C LEU A 470 -62.28 19.39 -10.40
N GLU A 471 -62.06 18.23 -11.01
CA GLU A 471 -62.73 17.85 -12.26
C GLU A 471 -64.24 17.72 -12.10
N GLN A 472 -64.71 17.10 -11.02
CA GLN A 472 -66.13 17.00 -10.70
C GLN A 472 -66.77 18.39 -10.54
N GLU A 473 -66.13 19.28 -9.77
CA GLU A 473 -66.55 20.68 -9.60
C GLU A 473 -66.60 21.44 -10.94
N LYS A 474 -65.58 21.27 -11.79
CA LYS A 474 -65.56 21.86 -13.14
C LYS A 474 -66.75 21.36 -13.97
N ARG A 475 -67.05 20.06 -13.95
CA ARG A 475 -68.21 19.47 -14.66
C ARG A 475 -69.52 20.03 -14.13
N LEU A 476 -69.71 20.10 -12.81
CA LEU A 476 -70.91 20.67 -12.18
C LEU A 476 -71.09 22.15 -12.54
N ARG A 477 -70.01 22.96 -12.48
CA ARG A 477 -70.05 24.38 -12.88
C ARG A 477 -70.40 24.55 -14.35
N GLN A 478 -69.89 23.71 -15.24
CA GLN A 478 -70.26 23.71 -16.65
C GLN A 478 -71.73 23.36 -16.85
N ALA A 479 -72.25 22.33 -16.16
CA ALA A 479 -73.66 21.97 -16.20
C ALA A 479 -74.57 23.10 -15.70
N ALA A 480 -74.22 23.73 -14.57
CA ALA A 480 -74.95 24.87 -14.01
C ALA A 480 -74.96 26.09 -14.95
N LYS A 481 -73.84 26.37 -15.66
CA LYS A 481 -73.80 27.41 -16.69
C LYS A 481 -74.75 27.11 -17.86
N ARG A 482 -74.87 25.85 -18.28
CA ARG A 482 -75.77 25.43 -19.36
C ARG A 482 -77.25 25.51 -18.97
N HIS A 483 -77.59 25.39 -17.69
CA HIS A 483 -78.97 25.51 -17.19
C HIS A 483 -79.42 26.96 -16.93
N LYS A 484 -78.50 27.93 -17.01
CA LYS A 484 -78.76 29.36 -16.77
C LYS A 484 -78.99 30.16 -18.07
N VAL A 485 -78.93 29.50 -19.22
CA VAL A 485 -79.29 29.99 -20.56
C VAL A 485 -80.61 29.35 -20.93
#